data_AF-A0A4D4N9G1-F1
#
_entry.id   AF-A0A4D4N9G1-F1
#
_cell.length_a   1.000
_cell.length_b   1.000
_cell.length_c   1.000
_cell.angle_alpha   90.00
_cell.angle_beta   90.00
_cell.angle_gamma   90.00
#
_symmetry.space_group_name_H-M   'P 1'
#
loop_
_entity.id
_entity.type
_entity.pdbx_description
1 polymer ?
#
loop_
_entity_poly.entity_id
_entity_poly.type
_entity_poly.pdbx_seq_one_letter_code
_entity_poly.pdbx_strand_id
1 'polypeptide(L)' 'MPASTARVKTPRSAHHAQRLADQPSLGVSAAVTRDGRVTLSYPDGTCVLAPIGEKLDVIATALTPRA' A
#
# COMPACT_ATOMS: atom_id res chain seq x y z
N MET A 1 -13.17 2.48 11.47
CA MET A 1 -12.54 1.59 10.46
C MET A 1 -11.28 1.02 11.08
N PRO A 2 -11.12 -0.30 11.19
CA PRO A 2 -9.90 -0.89 11.73
C PRO A 2 -8.75 -0.59 10.77
N ALA A 3 -7.65 -0.11 11.33
CA ALA A 3 -6.41 0.12 10.61
C ALA A 3 -5.31 -0.75 11.22
N SER A 4 -4.60 -1.48 10.37
CA SER A 4 -3.45 -2.31 10.74
C SER A 4 -2.21 -1.76 10.08
N THR A 5 -1.13 -1.64 10.85
CA THR A 5 0.15 -1.15 10.36
C THR A 5 1.22 -2.23 10.46
N ALA A 6 2.03 -2.37 9.41
CA ALA A 6 3.20 -3.23 9.41
C ALA A 6 4.41 -2.46 8.88
N ARG A 7 5.58 -2.71 9.46
CA ARG A 7 6.86 -2.16 9.01
C ARG A 7 7.77 -3.31 8.62
N VAL A 8 8.19 -3.32 7.36
CA VAL A 8 9.01 -4.41 6.79
C VAL A 8 10.34 -3.86 6.34
N LYS A 9 11.44 -4.50 6.72
CA LYS A 9 12.77 -4.20 6.17
C LYS A 9 12.88 -4.86 4.80
N THR A 10 12.98 -4.08 3.74
CA THR A 10 13.09 -4.57 2.37
C THR A 10 13.95 -3.62 1.53
N PRO A 11 15.03 -4.12 0.88
CA PRO A 11 15.79 -3.30 -0.05
C PRO A 11 14.90 -2.94 -1.26
N ARG A 12 15.13 -1.76 -1.86
CA ARG A 12 14.34 -1.26 -3.00
C ARG A 12 12.83 -1.18 -2.72
N SER A 13 12.45 -0.79 -1.51
CA SER A 13 11.04 -0.60 -1.09
C SER A 13 10.20 0.19 -2.11
N ALA A 14 10.75 1.28 -2.66
CA ALA A 14 10.09 2.10 -3.68
C ALA A 14 9.81 1.35 -4.97
N HIS A 15 10.73 0.51 -5.44
CA HIS A 15 10.52 -0.32 -6.63
C HIS A 15 9.39 -1.33 -6.41
N HIS A 16 9.31 -1.94 -5.22
CA HIS A 16 8.24 -2.87 -4.90
C HIS A 16 6.87 -2.18 -4.81
N ALA A 17 6.80 -1.00 -4.19
CA ALA A 17 5.58 -0.20 -4.14
C ALA A 17 5.14 0.23 -5.55
N GLN A 18 6.07 0.72 -6.37
CA GLN A 18 5.80 1.14 -7.74
C GLN A 18 5.29 -0.02 -8.59
N ARG A 19 5.92 -1.20 -8.51
CA ARG A 19 5.47 -2.38 -9.26
C ARG A 19 4.02 -2.77 -8.95
N LEU A 20 3.58 -2.61 -7.70
CA LEU A 20 2.18 -2.84 -7.32
C LEU A 20 1.24 -1.78 -7.89
N ALA A 21 1.71 -0.54 -8.03
CA ALA A 21 0.95 0.53 -8.66
C ALA A 21 0.84 0.36 -10.18
N ASP A 22 1.90 -0.14 -10.82
CA ASP A 22 1.96 -0.35 -12.28
C ASP A 22 1.09 -1.55 -12.71
N GLN A 23 0.91 -2.54 -11.82
CA GLN A 23 0.16 -3.77 -12.09
C GLN A 23 -0.82 -4.09 -10.93
N PRO A 24 -1.86 -3.27 -10.73
CA PRO A 24 -2.87 -3.55 -9.72
C PRO A 24 -3.73 -4.74 -10.15
N SER A 25 -4.27 -5.45 -9.15
CA SER A 25 -5.25 -6.52 -9.39
C SER A 25 -6.55 -5.97 -9.97
N LEU A 26 -7.35 -6.84 -10.61
CA LEU A 26 -8.64 -6.44 -11.18
C LEU A 26 -9.55 -5.84 -10.09
N GLY A 27 -10.11 -4.65 -10.36
CA GLY A 27 -10.97 -3.94 -9.40
C GLY A 27 -10.22 -3.13 -8.34
N VAL A 28 -8.90 -3.02 -8.44
CA VAL A 28 -8.06 -2.19 -7.58
C VAL A 28 -7.60 -0.96 -8.34
N SER A 29 -7.76 0.20 -7.72
CA SER A 29 -7.20 1.46 -8.24
C SER A 29 -5.89 1.76 -7.52
N ALA A 30 -4.87 2.19 -8.26
CA ALA A 30 -3.60 2.61 -7.70
C ALA A 30 -3.36 4.10 -7.96
N ALA A 31 -2.88 4.80 -6.93
CA ALA A 31 -2.41 6.17 -7.03
C ALA A 31 -0.99 6.26 -6.47
N VAL A 32 -0.10 6.89 -7.23
CA VAL A 32 1.29 7.14 -6.83
C VAL A 32 1.46 8.63 -6.59
N THR A 33 1.99 9.01 -5.44
CA THR A 33 2.28 10.41 -5.11
C THR A 33 3.74 10.75 -5.44
N ARG A 34 4.07 12.04 -5.50
CA ARG A 34 5.41 12.52 -5.91
C ARG A 34 6.54 12.03 -4.99
N ASP A 35 6.23 11.75 -3.73
CA ASP A 35 7.12 11.17 -2.72
C ASP A 35 7.30 9.64 -2.87
N GLY A 36 6.69 9.01 -3.88
CA GLY A 36 6.80 7.57 -4.13
C GLY A 36 5.92 6.70 -3.23
N ARG A 37 5.05 7.32 -2.43
CA ARG A 37 4.02 6.60 -1.67
C ARG A 37 2.93 6.13 -2.63
N VAL A 38 2.47 4.91 -2.41
CA VAL A 38 1.46 4.25 -3.24
C VAL A 38 0.22 3.99 -2.40
N THR A 39 -0.94 4.39 -2.92
CA THR A 39 -2.24 4.07 -2.32
C THR A 39 -2.97 3.11 -3.25
N LEU A 40 -3.28 1.93 -2.75
CA LEU A 40 -4.12 0.94 -3.40
C LEU A 40 -5.51 1.01 -2.80
N SER A 41 -6.51 1.27 -3.63
CA SER A 41 -7.92 1.33 -3.26
C SER A 41 -8.61 0.05 -3.73
N TYR A 42 -9.07 -0.73 -2.77
CA TYR A 42 -9.83 -1.96 -2.96
C TYR A 42 -11.32 -1.68 -2.69
N PRO A 43 -12.23 -2.53 -3.18
CA PRO A 43 -13.65 -2.40 -2.88
C PRO A 43 -13.98 -2.50 -1.37
N ASP A 44 -13.16 -3.21 -0.61
CA ASP A 44 -13.35 -3.52 0.82
C ASP A 44 -12.41 -2.73 1.75
N GLY A 45 -11.54 -1.88 1.21
CA GLY A 45 -10.55 -1.19 2.02
C GLY A 45 -9.51 -0.44 1.18
N THR A 46 -8.53 0.11 1.88
CA THR A 46 -7.39 0.80 1.28
C THR A 46 -6.09 0.29 1.88
N CYS A 47 -5.03 0.30 1.09
CA CYS A 47 -3.69 -0.02 1.53
C CYS A 47 -2.74 1.09 1.09
N VAL A 48 -2.02 1.69 2.05
CA VAL A 48 -1.01 2.70 1.80
C VAL A 48 0.36 2.08 2.00
N LEU A 49 1.19 2.17 0.97
CA LEU A 49 2.57 1.70 0.93
C LEU A 49 3.49 2.93 0.95
N ALA A 50 4.21 3.13 2.05
CA ALA A 50 5.13 4.23 2.25
C ALA A 50 6.58 3.73 2.27
N PRO A 51 7.31 3.81 1.15
CA PRO A 51 8.72 3.45 1.10
C PRO A 51 9.59 4.48 1.82
N ILE A 52 10.48 4.00 2.69
CA ILE A 52 11.38 4.82 3.51
C ILE A 52 12.77 4.16 3.47
N GLY A 53 13.56 4.47 2.43
CA GLY A 53 14.86 3.85 2.21
C GLY A 53 14.74 2.33 2.06
N GLU A 54 15.36 1.56 2.96
CA GLU A 54 15.27 0.09 3.01
C GLU A 54 14.11 -0.44 3.86
N LYS A 55 13.11 0.39 4.12
CA LYS A 55 11.92 0.02 4.87
C LYS A 55 10.68 0.33 4.05
N LEU A 56 9.65 -0.48 4.24
CA LEU A 56 8.33 -0.24 3.70
C LEU A 56 7.34 -0.25 4.86
N ASP A 57 6.69 0.89 5.07
CA ASP A 57 5.56 1.00 5.99
C ASP A 57 4.28 0.72 5.20
N VAL A 58 3.47 -0.20 5.73
CA VAL A 58 2.21 -0.63 5.14
C VAL A 58 1.09 -0.28 6.11
N ILE A 59 0.07 0.41 5.63
CA ILE A 59 -1.10 0.79 6.41
C ILE A 59 -2.33 0.26 5.67
N ALA A 60 -2.96 -0.78 6.20
CA ALA A 60 -4.19 -1.34 5.66
C ALA A 60 -5.38 -0.84 6.48
N THR A 61 -6.37 -0.26 5.81
CA THR A 61 -7.62 0.21 6.42
C THR A 61 -8.77 -0.55 5.81
N ALA A 62 -9.51 -1.32 6.59
CA ALA A 62 -10.71 -1.98 6.08
C ALA A 62 -11.94 -1.07 6.23
N LEU A 63 -12.76 -0.99 5.18
CA LEU A 63 -14.07 -0.32 5.26
C LEU A 63 -15.01 -1.11 6.16
N THR A 64 -14.86 -2.44 6.18
CA THR A 64 -15.61 -3.36 7.04
C THR A 64 -14.61 -4.32 7.71
N PRO A 65 -14.52 -4.39 9.06
CA PRO A 65 -13.81 -5.48 9.71
C PRO A 65 -14.50 -6.79 9.33
N ARG A 66 -13.79 -7.74 8.71
CA ARG A 66 -14.23 -9.13 8.81
C ARG A 66 -14.03 -9.55 10.27
N ALA A 67 -15.14 -9.78 10.96
CA ALA A 67 -15.20 -10.34 12.30
C ALA A 67 -14.67 -11.78 12.31
#